data_AF-A0A0G0NWR8-F1
#
_entry.id   AF-A0A0G0NWR8-F1
#
_cell.length_a   1.000
_cell.length_b   1.000
_cell.length_c   1.000
_cell.angle_alpha   90.00
_cell.angle_beta   90.00
_cell.angle_gamma   90.00
#
_symmetry.space_group_name_H-M   'P 1'
#
loop_
_entity.id
_entity.type
_entity.pdbx_description
1 polymer ?
#
loop_
_entity_poly.entity_id
_entity_poly.type
_entity_poly.pdbx_seq_one_letter_code
_entity_poly.pdbx_strand_id
1 'polypeptide(L)'
;MSDALSDISRDQRRGNGYCKFFNLLADYLIKKDNDDGLLKKLIKVAKDTDDISGRGYFSGPSSLANGLEDKIKLLKNGDKNEWAKLLARVAPNDPDCFQRLKKISPFSEGLFIMVDYGCGFVNFGGELKEFLNALIDREGLKTYDADKYAVIIPKPESSEVIWLNCGRSEVDGPRKVK
;
A
#
# COMPACT_ATOMS: atom_id res chain seq x y z
N MET A 1 22.23 10.80 21.74
CA MET A 1 21.10 9.92 22.11
C MET A 1 19.83 10.71 21.88
N SER A 2 18.88 10.15 21.13
CA SER A 2 17.54 10.74 20.99
C SER A 2 16.66 10.24 22.14
N ASP A 3 15.76 11.07 22.65
CA ASP A 3 14.75 10.63 23.61
C ASP A 3 13.52 10.04 22.89
N ALA A 4 12.79 9.17 23.58
CA ALA A 4 11.66 8.46 23.00
C ALA A 4 10.53 9.38 22.52
N LEU A 5 10.30 10.53 23.18
CA LEU A 5 9.25 11.46 22.80
C LEU A 5 9.60 12.20 21.49
N SER A 6 10.86 12.58 21.34
CA SER A 6 11.42 13.15 20.12
C SER A 6 11.33 12.17 18.95
N ASP A 7 11.56 10.88 19.19
CA ASP A 7 11.48 9.83 18.17
C ASP A 7 10.03 9.52 17.76
N ILE A 8 9.10 9.45 18.73
CA ILE A 8 7.66 9.32 18.46
C ILE A 8 7.13 10.53 17.68
N SER A 9 7.55 11.75 18.03
CA SER A 9 7.18 12.96 17.30
C SER A 9 7.67 12.94 15.85
N ARG A 10 8.87 12.40 15.58
CA ARG A 10 9.37 12.18 14.21
C ARG A 10 8.52 11.17 13.47
N ASP A 11 8.17 10.04 14.08
CA ASP A 11 7.30 9.04 13.48
C ASP A 11 5.93 9.61 13.12
N GLN A 12 5.32 10.39 14.02
CA GLN A 12 4.04 11.07 13.76
C GLN A 12 4.15 12.06 12.59
N ARG A 13 5.20 12.89 12.56
CA ARG A 13 5.42 13.81 11.44
C ARG A 13 5.62 13.07 10.12
N ARG A 14 6.35 11.95 10.14
CA ARG A 14 6.59 11.12 8.96
C ARG A 14 5.30 10.43 8.50
N GLY A 15 4.51 9.89 9.41
CA GLY A 15 3.18 9.35 9.12
C GLY A 15 2.26 10.38 8.46
N ASN A 16 2.20 11.59 9.02
CA ASN A 16 1.44 12.70 8.43
C ASN A 16 1.97 13.09 7.03
N GLY A 17 3.29 13.05 6.83
CA GLY A 17 3.93 13.27 5.53
C GLY A 17 3.52 12.22 4.50
N TYR A 18 3.55 10.93 4.87
CA TYR A 18 3.07 9.83 4.03
C TYR A 18 1.60 10.01 3.65
N CYS A 19 0.71 10.28 4.60
CA CYS A 19 -0.72 10.47 4.31
C CYS A 19 -0.95 11.62 3.33
N LYS A 20 -0.28 12.77 3.54
CA LYS A 20 -0.36 13.92 2.62
C LYS A 20 0.18 13.57 1.23
N PHE A 21 1.31 12.87 1.18
CA PHE A 21 1.93 12.45 -0.07
C PHE A 21 1.00 11.54 -0.88
N PHE A 22 0.46 10.48 -0.27
CA PHE A 22 -0.39 9.52 -0.97
C PHE A 22 -1.71 10.15 -1.44
N ASN A 23 -2.32 11.01 -0.64
CA ASN A 23 -3.52 11.73 -1.06
C ASN A 23 -3.26 12.67 -2.24
N LEU A 24 -2.16 13.43 -2.21
CA LEU A 24 -1.76 14.28 -3.35
C LEU A 24 -1.40 13.47 -4.60
N LEU A 25 -0.75 12.31 -4.42
CA LEU A 25 -0.45 11.40 -5.51
C LEU A 25 -1.76 10.87 -6.14
N ALA A 26 -2.73 10.47 -5.31
CA ALA A 26 -4.04 10.05 -5.78
C ALA A 26 -4.75 11.18 -6.55
N ASP A 27 -4.78 12.39 -6.00
CA ASP A 27 -5.35 13.57 -6.68
C ASP A 27 -4.69 13.79 -8.05
N TYR A 28 -3.36 13.65 -8.12
CA TYR A 28 -2.59 13.86 -9.34
C TYR A 28 -2.84 12.76 -10.38
N LEU A 29 -2.98 11.50 -9.96
CA LEU A 29 -3.24 10.36 -10.85
C LEU A 29 -4.69 10.32 -11.35
N ILE A 30 -5.65 10.82 -10.57
CA ILE A 30 -7.07 10.89 -10.96
C ILE A 30 -7.30 11.98 -12.02
N LYS A 31 -6.51 13.06 -12.00
CA LYS A 31 -6.62 14.11 -13.01
C LYS A 31 -6.19 13.59 -14.39
N LYS A 32 -7.05 13.82 -15.37
CA LYS A 32 -6.83 13.44 -16.78
C LYS A 32 -5.65 14.20 -17.40
N ASP A 33 -5.52 15.49 -17.08
CA ASP A 33 -4.46 16.36 -17.58
C ASP A 33 -3.34 16.53 -16.56
N ASN A 34 -2.13 16.76 -17.04
CA ASN A 34 -0.98 17.10 -16.19
C ASN A 34 -1.21 18.45 -15.51
N ASP A 35 -1.31 18.43 -14.18
CA ASP A 35 -1.33 19.64 -13.36
C ASP A 35 0.06 19.89 -12.77
N ASP A 36 0.82 20.77 -13.43
CA ASP A 36 2.18 21.13 -13.01
C ASP A 36 2.23 21.74 -11.59
N GLY A 37 1.17 22.44 -11.18
CA GLY A 37 1.06 23.00 -9.84
C GLY A 37 0.94 21.89 -8.80
N LEU A 38 0.13 20.87 -9.08
CA LEU A 38 -0.04 19.71 -8.22
C LEU A 38 1.20 18.82 -8.20
N LEU A 39 1.88 18.63 -9.34
CA LEU A 39 3.15 17.90 -9.42
C LEU A 39 4.23 18.57 -8.56
N LYS A 40 4.38 19.90 -8.65
CA LYS A 40 5.32 20.66 -7.81
C LYS A 40 5.00 20.51 -6.32
N LYS A 41 3.72 20.56 -5.94
CA LYS A 41 3.28 20.32 -4.55
C LYS A 41 3.60 18.91 -4.09
N LEU A 42 3.35 17.90 -4.92
CA LEU A 42 3.64 16.50 -4.63
C LEU A 42 5.14 16.26 -4.40
N ILE A 43 6.00 16.77 -5.30
CA ILE A 43 7.45 16.68 -5.18
C ILE A 43 7.92 17.38 -3.90
N LYS A 44 7.36 18.55 -3.58
CA LYS A 44 7.70 19.27 -2.34
C LYS A 44 7.35 18.43 -1.11
N VAL A 45 6.14 17.88 -1.03
CA VAL A 45 5.71 17.06 0.11
C VAL A 45 6.56 15.79 0.26
N ALA A 46 6.96 15.18 -0.86
CA ALA A 46 7.87 14.04 -0.85
C ALA A 46 9.22 14.40 -0.23
N LYS A 47 9.82 15.53 -0.65
CA LYS A 47 11.08 16.05 -0.09
C LYS A 47 10.96 16.42 1.38
N ASP A 48 9.93 17.17 1.74
CA ASP A 48 9.67 17.59 3.12
C ASP A 48 9.51 16.38 4.06
N THR A 49 8.99 15.26 3.55
CA THR A 49 8.86 13.99 4.31
C THR A 49 10.20 13.26 4.42
N ASP A 50 10.97 13.19 3.33
CA ASP A 50 12.31 12.59 3.28
C ASP A 50 13.32 13.37 4.15
N ASP A 51 13.16 14.68 4.28
CA ASP A 51 14.01 15.56 5.07
C ASP A 51 13.75 15.46 6.59
N ILE A 52 12.76 14.67 7.04
CA ILE A 52 12.53 14.41 8.47
C ILE A 52 13.72 13.60 9.01
N SER A 53 14.66 14.34 9.59
CA SER A 53 15.95 13.85 10.04
C SER A 53 15.87 12.85 11.20
N GLY A 54 16.76 11.86 11.16
CA GLY A 54 16.90 10.81 12.18
C GLY A 54 16.04 9.56 11.92
N ARG A 55 16.37 8.48 12.63
CA ARG A 55 15.48 7.31 12.72
C ARG A 55 14.40 7.65 13.74
N GLY A 56 13.15 7.35 13.41
CA GLY A 56 12.09 7.37 14.41
C GLY A 56 12.18 6.13 15.29
N TYR A 57 11.27 6.02 16.24
CA TYR A 57 11.22 4.87 17.15
C TYR A 57 10.80 3.60 16.38
N PHE A 58 9.90 3.75 15.41
CA PHE A 58 9.34 2.67 14.62
C PHE A 58 9.68 2.73 13.13
N SER A 59 10.32 3.81 12.66
CA SER A 59 10.54 3.99 11.22
C SER A 59 11.94 4.51 10.85
N GLY A 60 12.44 4.00 9.72
CA GLY A 60 13.68 4.46 9.08
C GLY A 60 13.49 5.72 8.23
N PRO A 61 14.55 6.21 7.57
CA PRO A 61 14.45 7.30 6.60
C PRO A 61 13.49 6.93 5.45
N SER A 62 12.73 7.90 4.95
CA SER A 62 11.90 7.70 3.75
C SER A 62 12.69 8.01 2.47
N SER A 63 12.14 7.59 1.33
CA SER A 63 12.71 7.81 0.00
C SER A 63 11.60 8.07 -1.03
N LEU A 64 10.61 8.87 -0.64
CA LEU A 64 9.45 9.20 -1.46
C LEU A 64 9.83 10.00 -2.70
N ALA A 65 10.74 10.96 -2.57
CA ALA A 65 11.17 11.82 -3.67
C ALA A 65 12.07 11.07 -4.68
N ASN A 66 12.74 10.01 -4.24
CA ASN A 66 13.66 9.25 -5.08
C ASN A 66 12.93 8.56 -6.24
N GLY A 67 13.26 8.96 -7.47
CA GLY A 67 12.66 8.46 -8.71
C GLY A 67 11.16 8.72 -8.83
N LEU A 68 10.61 9.70 -8.10
CA LEU A 68 9.16 9.95 -8.03
C LEU A 68 8.54 10.19 -9.41
N GLU A 69 9.15 11.03 -10.24
CA GLU A 69 8.61 11.35 -11.56
C GLU A 69 8.55 10.12 -12.48
N ASP A 70 9.55 9.25 -12.41
CA ASP A 70 9.56 8.02 -13.20
C ASP A 70 8.51 7.03 -12.70
N LYS A 71 8.33 6.91 -11.38
CA LYS A 71 7.22 6.13 -10.80
C LYS A 71 5.86 6.67 -11.26
N ILE A 72 5.68 7.98 -11.28
CA ILE A 72 4.44 8.61 -11.78
C ILE A 72 4.21 8.26 -13.26
N LYS A 73 5.24 8.28 -14.10
CA LYS A 73 5.13 7.87 -15.51
C LYS A 73 4.70 6.41 -15.61
N LEU A 74 5.31 5.50 -14.84
CA LEU A 74 4.94 4.08 -14.80
C LEU A 74 3.48 3.89 -14.37
N LEU A 75 3.04 4.58 -13.32
CA LEU A 75 1.66 4.52 -12.83
C LEU A 75 0.67 5.04 -13.88
N LYS A 76 0.95 6.17 -14.53
CA LYS A 76 0.10 6.70 -15.61
C LYS A 76 0.03 5.79 -16.83
N ASN A 77 1.10 5.04 -17.09
CA ASN A 77 1.14 4.02 -18.14
C ASN A 77 0.47 2.69 -17.74
N GLY A 78 -0.07 2.59 -16.52
CA GLY A 78 -0.73 1.39 -16.03
C GLY A 78 0.23 0.26 -15.66
N ASP A 79 1.48 0.55 -15.30
CA ASP A 79 2.43 -0.48 -14.87
C ASP A 79 1.91 -1.22 -13.63
N LYS A 80 1.57 -2.50 -13.82
CA LYS A 80 0.96 -3.32 -12.78
C LYS A 80 1.82 -3.47 -11.53
N ASN A 81 3.14 -3.59 -11.69
CA ASN A 81 4.04 -3.80 -10.56
C ASN A 81 4.11 -2.54 -9.69
N GLU A 82 4.22 -1.37 -10.29
CA GLU A 82 4.26 -0.10 -9.57
C GLU A 82 2.92 0.21 -8.91
N TRP A 83 1.80 -0.09 -9.58
CA TRP A 83 0.47 -0.01 -8.98
C TRP A 83 0.32 -0.94 -7.78
N ALA A 84 0.76 -2.19 -7.88
CA ALA A 84 0.65 -3.15 -6.78
C ALA A 84 1.49 -2.72 -5.56
N LYS A 85 2.71 -2.20 -5.78
CA LYS A 85 3.55 -1.63 -4.71
C LYS A 85 2.90 -0.42 -4.06
N LEU A 86 2.30 0.48 -4.84
CA LEU A 86 1.61 1.66 -4.33
C LEU A 86 0.42 1.24 -3.45
N LEU A 87 -0.47 0.41 -3.98
CA LEU A 87 -1.66 -0.08 -3.27
C LEU A 87 -1.28 -0.81 -1.98
N ALA A 88 -0.24 -1.65 -2.01
CA ALA A 88 0.24 -2.37 -0.84
C ALA A 88 0.77 -1.44 0.28
N ARG A 89 1.33 -0.28 -0.08
CA ARG A 89 1.80 0.72 0.90
C ARG A 89 0.66 1.53 1.52
N VAL A 90 -0.39 1.79 0.74
CA VAL A 90 -1.52 2.64 1.18
C VAL A 90 -2.56 1.84 1.97
N ALA A 91 -2.85 0.60 1.56
CA ALA A 91 -3.92 -0.22 2.13
C ALA A 91 -3.92 -0.32 3.68
N PRO A 92 -2.77 -0.51 4.36
CA PRO A 92 -2.78 -0.64 5.83
C PRO A 92 -3.05 0.66 6.59
N ASN A 93 -2.86 1.82 5.95
CA ASN A 93 -2.77 3.11 6.64
C ASN A 93 -3.88 4.11 6.25
N ASP A 94 -4.41 4.01 5.03
CA ASP A 94 -5.41 4.95 4.52
C ASP A 94 -6.41 4.22 3.59
N PRO A 95 -7.46 3.59 4.15
CA PRO A 95 -8.43 2.82 3.40
C PRO A 95 -9.17 3.63 2.33
N ASP A 96 -9.48 4.89 2.61
CA ASP A 96 -10.17 5.78 1.67
C ASP A 96 -9.28 6.11 0.47
N CYS A 97 -8.02 6.47 0.70
CA CYS A 97 -7.05 6.70 -0.35
C CYS A 97 -6.78 5.42 -1.17
N PHE A 98 -6.68 4.27 -0.50
CA PHE A 98 -6.56 2.98 -1.17
C PHE A 98 -7.72 2.73 -2.13
N GLN A 99 -8.97 2.92 -1.70
CA GLN A 99 -10.15 2.71 -2.56
C GLN A 99 -10.17 3.67 -3.75
N ARG A 100 -9.77 4.93 -3.55
CA ARG A 100 -9.65 5.91 -4.64
C ARG A 100 -8.61 5.49 -5.68
N LEU A 101 -7.44 5.05 -5.23
CA LEU A 101 -6.35 4.58 -6.09
C LEU A 101 -6.71 3.27 -6.80
N LYS A 102 -7.34 2.32 -6.11
CA LYS A 102 -7.74 1.02 -6.67
C LYS A 102 -8.68 1.20 -7.85
N LYS A 103 -9.67 2.11 -7.74
CA LYS A 103 -10.65 2.41 -8.80
C LYS A 103 -10.04 2.85 -10.13
N ILE A 104 -8.88 3.51 -10.10
CA ILE A 104 -8.18 3.98 -11.30
C ILE A 104 -6.99 3.09 -11.69
N SER A 105 -6.72 2.05 -10.92
CA SER A 105 -5.63 1.13 -11.17
C SER A 105 -6.03 0.03 -12.17
N PRO A 106 -5.07 -0.71 -12.75
CA PRO A 106 -5.33 -1.92 -13.54
C PRO A 106 -6.03 -3.06 -12.77
N PHE A 107 -6.22 -2.91 -11.44
CA PHE A 107 -6.82 -3.91 -10.57
C PHE A 107 -8.23 -3.52 -10.10
N SER A 108 -8.90 -2.57 -10.77
CA SER A 108 -10.20 -2.03 -10.35
C SER A 108 -11.26 -3.10 -10.11
N GLU A 109 -11.32 -4.11 -10.98
CA GLU A 109 -12.31 -5.20 -10.95
C GLU A 109 -11.89 -6.39 -10.07
N GLY A 110 -10.64 -6.44 -9.62
CA GLY A 110 -10.09 -7.58 -8.89
C GLY A 110 -10.18 -7.41 -7.37
N LEU A 111 -10.11 -8.52 -6.63
CA LEU A 111 -9.85 -8.49 -5.19
C LEU A 111 -8.34 -8.34 -4.94
N PHE A 112 -7.92 -7.27 -4.27
CA PHE A 112 -6.52 -7.04 -3.93
C PHE A 112 -6.20 -7.68 -2.58
N ILE A 113 -5.48 -8.81 -2.60
CA ILE A 113 -5.06 -9.52 -1.40
C ILE A 113 -3.55 -9.38 -1.24
N MET A 114 -3.11 -8.86 -0.09
CA MET A 114 -1.71 -8.88 0.30
C MET A 114 -1.43 -10.15 1.10
N VAL A 115 -0.32 -10.80 0.81
CA VAL A 115 0.15 -11.97 1.57
C VAL A 115 1.57 -11.69 2.03
N ASP A 116 1.77 -11.56 3.33
CA ASP A 116 3.05 -11.29 3.95
C ASP A 116 3.54 -12.52 4.71
N TYR A 117 4.70 -13.02 4.32
CA TYR A 117 5.37 -14.16 4.96
C TYR A 117 6.49 -13.64 5.86
N GLY A 118 6.18 -13.45 7.14
CA GLY A 118 7.08 -12.89 8.14
C GLY A 118 7.25 -13.80 9.35
N CYS A 119 8.50 -14.02 9.79
CA CYS A 119 8.83 -14.74 11.03
C CYS A 119 8.16 -16.12 11.21
N GLY A 120 7.90 -16.86 10.12
CA GLY A 120 7.24 -18.17 10.15
C GLY A 120 5.71 -18.12 10.18
N PHE A 121 5.11 -16.93 10.11
CA PHE A 121 3.67 -16.72 10.01
C PHE A 121 3.29 -16.18 8.63
N VAL A 122 2.02 -16.38 8.26
CA VAL A 122 1.43 -15.78 7.06
C VAL A 122 0.36 -14.80 7.53
N ASN A 123 0.52 -13.54 7.16
CA ASN A 123 -0.47 -12.50 7.40
C ASN A 123 -1.15 -12.15 6.08
N PHE A 124 -2.49 -12.10 6.10
CA PHE A 124 -3.28 -11.64 4.96
C PHE A 124 -3.72 -10.20 5.20
N GLY A 125 -3.48 -9.32 4.23
CA GLY A 125 -3.92 -7.93 4.21
C GLY A 125 -4.64 -7.58 2.90
N GLY A 126 -4.84 -6.29 2.64
CA GLY A 126 -5.69 -5.85 1.54
C GLY A 126 -7.17 -6.07 1.87
N GLU A 127 -7.95 -6.56 0.91
CA GLU A 127 -9.42 -6.61 0.98
C GLU A 127 -9.99 -7.97 1.43
N LEU A 128 -9.14 -8.94 1.78
CA LEU A 128 -9.60 -10.30 2.07
C LEU A 128 -10.54 -10.36 3.27
N LYS A 129 -10.25 -9.59 4.33
CA LYS A 129 -11.06 -9.61 5.56
C LYS A 129 -12.46 -9.06 5.27
N GLU A 130 -12.56 -7.93 4.61
CA GLU A 130 -13.80 -7.26 4.25
C GLU A 130 -14.63 -8.12 3.30
N PHE A 131 -13.97 -8.79 2.34
CA PHE A 131 -14.62 -9.74 1.45
C PHE A 131 -15.23 -10.91 2.21
N LEU A 132 -14.47 -11.54 3.11
CA LEU A 132 -14.96 -12.65 3.92
C LEU A 132 -16.10 -12.23 4.85
N ASN A 133 -15.97 -11.07 5.51
CA ASN A 133 -17.04 -10.51 6.35
C ASN A 133 -18.31 -10.26 5.54
N ALA A 134 -18.21 -9.66 4.35
CA ALA A 134 -19.35 -9.41 3.49
C ALA A 134 -20.02 -10.69 3.00
N LEU A 135 -19.25 -11.77 2.77
CA LEU A 135 -19.83 -13.08 2.45
C LEU A 135 -20.61 -13.65 3.64
N ILE A 136 -20.07 -13.56 4.85
CA ILE A 136 -20.72 -14.05 6.08
C ILE A 136 -22.01 -13.24 6.35
N ASP A 137 -21.96 -11.91 6.23
CA ASP A 137 -23.10 -11.03 6.45
C ASP A 137 -24.25 -11.28 5.46
N ARG A 138 -23.94 -11.65 4.21
CA ARG A 138 -24.96 -12.01 3.19
C ARG A 138 -25.76 -13.25 3.55
N GLU A 139 -25.20 -14.15 4.33
CA GLU A 139 -25.89 -15.32 4.88
C GLU A 139 -26.69 -14.96 6.16
N GLY A 140 -26.78 -13.67 6.51
CA GLY A 140 -27.50 -13.17 7.68
C GLY A 140 -26.78 -13.41 9.01
N LEU A 141 -25.50 -13.82 8.95
CA LEU A 141 -24.64 -14.03 10.12
C LEU A 141 -23.92 -12.72 10.49
N LYS A 142 -23.37 -12.63 11.69
CA LYS A 142 -22.61 -11.45 12.14
C LYS A 142 -21.22 -11.88 12.57
N THR A 143 -20.21 -11.09 12.24
CA THR A 143 -18.83 -11.38 12.66
C THR A 143 -18.52 -10.74 14.01
N TYR A 144 -18.28 -11.55 15.05
CA TYR A 144 -17.76 -11.10 16.35
C TYR A 144 -16.34 -11.60 16.60
N ASP A 145 -15.66 -10.99 17.57
CA ASP A 145 -14.36 -11.47 18.03
C ASP A 145 -14.47 -12.92 18.54
N ALA A 146 -13.50 -13.74 18.15
CA ALA A 146 -13.40 -15.18 18.44
C ALA A 146 -14.42 -16.11 17.75
N ASP A 147 -15.32 -15.60 16.91
CA ASP A 147 -16.13 -16.46 16.03
C ASP A 147 -15.25 -17.25 15.05
N LYS A 148 -15.71 -18.46 14.68
CA LYS A 148 -15.01 -19.33 13.72
C LYS A 148 -15.93 -19.69 12.57
N TYR A 149 -15.55 -19.25 11.38
CA TYR A 149 -16.27 -19.53 10.13
C TYR A 149 -15.42 -20.39 9.19
N ALA A 150 -16.04 -21.36 8.54
CA ALA A 150 -15.47 -22.03 7.38
C ALA A 150 -16.13 -21.45 6.13
N VAL A 151 -15.42 -20.58 5.41
CA VAL A 151 -15.90 -19.99 4.16
C VAL A 151 -15.29 -20.80 3.00
N ILE A 152 -16.13 -21.54 2.28
CA ILE A 152 -15.70 -22.38 1.15
C ILE A 152 -15.87 -21.59 -0.14
N ILE A 153 -14.76 -21.11 -0.70
CA ILE A 153 -14.74 -20.42 -1.99
C ILE A 153 -14.28 -21.44 -3.04
N PRO A 154 -15.08 -21.73 -4.08
CA PRO A 154 -14.65 -22.56 -5.19
C PRO A 154 -13.35 -22.04 -5.80
N LYS A 155 -12.53 -22.94 -6.35
CA LYS A 155 -11.25 -22.57 -6.95
C LYS A 155 -11.46 -21.47 -8.02
N PRO A 156 -10.75 -20.34 -7.95
CA PRO A 156 -10.88 -19.31 -8.98
C PRO A 156 -10.36 -19.83 -10.32
N GLU A 157 -11.06 -19.49 -11.41
CA GLU A 157 -10.69 -19.91 -12.76
C GLU A 157 -9.39 -19.25 -13.24
N SER A 158 -9.08 -18.04 -12.73
CA SER A 158 -7.84 -17.31 -13.02
C SER A 158 -7.41 -16.44 -11.84
N SER A 159 -6.10 -16.34 -11.60
CA SER A 159 -5.51 -15.45 -10.58
C SER A 159 -4.17 -14.90 -11.07
N GLU A 160 -3.89 -13.62 -10.78
CA GLU A 160 -2.60 -12.99 -11.05
C GLU A 160 -1.80 -12.85 -9.74
N VAL A 161 -0.53 -13.26 -9.76
CA VAL A 161 0.38 -13.17 -8.60
C VAL A 161 1.51 -12.21 -8.94
N ILE A 162 1.60 -11.12 -8.18
CA ILE A 162 2.66 -10.12 -8.33
C ILE A 162 3.58 -10.19 -7.11
N TRP A 163 4.86 -10.44 -7.34
CA TRP A 163 5.85 -10.43 -6.28
C TRP A 163 6.27 -9.00 -5.95
N LEU A 164 6.06 -8.60 -4.71
CA LEU A 164 6.31 -7.23 -4.24
C LEU A 164 7.70 -7.02 -3.65
N ASN A 165 8.66 -7.92 -3.91
CA ASN A 165 9.97 -8.02 -3.28
C ASN A 165 9.95 -8.58 -1.83
N CYS A 166 11.14 -8.88 -1.27
CA CYS A 166 11.30 -9.33 0.12
C CYS A 166 12.25 -8.44 0.95
N GLY A 167 12.48 -7.20 0.51
CA GLY A 167 13.37 -6.25 1.17
C GLY A 167 14.87 -6.58 1.12
N ARG A 168 15.27 -7.67 0.46
CA ARG A 168 16.68 -8.10 0.30
C ARG A 168 17.09 -7.92 -1.16
N SER A 169 18.13 -7.12 -1.42
CA SER A 169 18.56 -6.77 -2.78
C SER A 169 19.19 -7.94 -3.54
N GLU A 170 19.66 -8.96 -2.81
CA GLU A 170 20.26 -10.18 -3.36
C GLU A 170 19.24 -11.23 -3.83
N VAL A 171 17.94 -11.01 -3.60
CA VAL A 171 16.88 -11.95 -3.99
C VAL A 171 16.15 -11.40 -5.20
N ASP A 172 16.27 -12.08 -6.34
CA ASP A 172 15.58 -11.71 -7.60
C ASP A 172 14.34 -12.58 -7.82
N GLY A 173 13.41 -12.50 -6.86
CA GLY A 173 12.11 -13.18 -6.94
C GLY A 173 11.99 -14.50 -6.17
N PRO A 174 10.75 -15.04 -6.08
CA PRO A 174 10.48 -16.31 -5.43
C PRO A 174 11.10 -17.46 -6.23
N ARG A 175 11.63 -18.47 -5.52
CA ARG A 175 12.16 -19.68 -6.15
C ARG A 175 10.99 -20.49 -6.75
N LYS A 176 11.14 -20.96 -7.99
CA LYS A 176 10.18 -21.88 -8.58
C LYS A 176 10.20 -23.21 -7.81
N VAL A 177 9.02 -23.74 -7.55
CA VAL A 177 8.88 -25.13 -7.06
C VAL A 177 9.37 -26.04 -8.18
N LYS A 178 10.24 -27.00 -7.83
CA LYS A 178 10.72 -28.02 -8.78
C LYS A 178 9.64 -29.06 -9.05
#